data_AF-A0A0Q4G7I3-F1
#
_entry.id   AF-A0A0Q4G7I3-F1
#
_cell.length_a   1.000
_cell.length_b   1.000
_cell.length_c   1.000
_cell.angle_alpha   90.00
_cell.angle_beta   90.00
_cell.angle_gamma   90.00
#
_symmetry.space_group_name_H-M   'P 1'
#
loop_
_entity.id
_entity.type
_entity.pdbx_description
1 polymer ?
#
loop_
_entity_poly.entity_id
_entity_poly.type
_entity_poly.pdbx_seq_one_letter_code
_entity_poly.pdbx_strand_id
1 'polypeptide(L)'
;MTLPSIPPAPDATADTLDTDVACAEALLAGTLALMTGHAQACCDSHREAMARKIVVRLQCLGQQPGFTPHFRTMLANLHGCWMRQAGISDLVDAAGPMPVPTAAATATAPAAPARPPQVLWHVAPEAVQ
;
A
#
# COMPACT_ATOMS: atom_id res chain seq x y z
N MET A 1 -21.08 -56.04 18.51
CA MET A 1 -21.58 -54.65 18.38
C MET A 1 -20.38 -53.73 18.56
N THR A 2 -19.77 -53.31 17.45
CA THR A 2 -18.55 -52.49 17.45
C THR A 2 -18.97 -51.04 17.23
N LEU A 3 -18.70 -50.16 18.20
CA LEU A 3 -18.95 -48.71 18.07
C LEU A 3 -18.02 -48.13 17.00
N PRO A 4 -18.51 -47.21 16.12
CA PRO A 4 -17.65 -46.47 15.23
C PRO A 4 -16.81 -45.46 16.03
N SER A 5 -15.49 -45.59 15.89
CA SER A 5 -14.52 -44.64 16.44
C SER A 5 -14.66 -43.30 15.71
N ILE A 6 -15.09 -42.26 16.43
CA ILE A 6 -15.19 -40.90 15.92
C ILE A 6 -13.76 -40.35 15.79
N PRO A 7 -13.33 -39.87 14.60
CA PRO A 7 -12.02 -39.22 14.47
C PRO A 7 -11.99 -37.91 15.29
N PRO A 8 -10.85 -37.56 15.92
CA PRO A 8 -10.72 -36.28 16.60
C PRO A 8 -10.93 -35.14 15.59
N ALA A 9 -11.75 -34.16 15.97
CA ALA A 9 -11.97 -32.96 15.18
C ALA A 9 -10.62 -32.28 14.89
N PRO A 10 -10.43 -31.68 13.70
CA PRO A 10 -9.21 -30.96 13.38
C PRO A 10 -9.00 -29.83 14.40
N ASP A 11 -7.79 -29.75 14.95
CA ASP A 11 -7.34 -28.69 15.86
C ASP A 11 -7.52 -27.30 15.21
N ALA A 12 -8.68 -26.71 15.42
CA ALA A 12 -9.08 -25.42 14.85
C ALA A 12 -8.25 -24.22 15.36
N THR A 13 -7.30 -24.46 16.28
CA THR A 13 -6.47 -23.41 16.89
C THR A 13 -5.21 -23.09 16.08
N ALA A 14 -4.75 -23.98 15.20
CA ALA A 14 -3.57 -23.72 14.37
C ALA A 14 -3.88 -22.70 13.25
N ASP A 15 -5.08 -22.76 12.68
CA ASP A 15 -5.48 -22.00 11.49
C ASP A 15 -5.61 -20.48 11.73
N THR A 16 -5.87 -20.08 12.97
CA THR A 16 -6.10 -18.65 13.31
C THR A 16 -4.80 -17.85 13.21
N LEU A 17 -3.66 -18.42 13.64
CA LEU A 17 -2.38 -17.73 13.62
C LEU A 17 -1.84 -17.57 12.19
N ASP A 18 -2.03 -18.60 11.36
CA ASP A 18 -1.63 -18.58 9.94
C ASP A 18 -2.48 -17.59 9.12
N THR A 19 -3.76 -17.41 9.45
CA THR A 19 -4.64 -16.43 8.79
C THR A 19 -4.24 -14.97 9.09
N ASP A 20 -3.85 -14.66 10.32
CA ASP A 20 -3.40 -13.31 10.70
C ASP A 20 -2.09 -12.92 9.98
N VAL A 21 -1.17 -13.87 9.83
CA VAL A 21 0.09 -13.66 9.08
C VAL A 21 -0.21 -13.45 7.60
N ALA A 22 -1.06 -14.28 6.98
CA ALA A 22 -1.46 -14.11 5.58
C ALA A 22 -2.16 -12.76 5.32
N CYS A 23 -2.95 -12.27 6.30
CA CYS A 23 -3.59 -10.96 6.23
C CYS A 23 -2.55 -9.81 6.28
N ALA A 24 -1.57 -9.90 7.18
CA ALA A 24 -0.50 -8.93 7.28
C ALA A 24 0.37 -8.89 6.00
N GLU A 25 0.67 -10.05 5.41
CA GLU A 25 1.39 -10.15 4.13
C GLU A 25 0.59 -9.58 2.96
N ALA A 26 -0.72 -9.84 2.89
CA ALA A 26 -1.58 -9.27 1.86
C ALA A 26 -1.66 -7.75 1.95
N LEU A 27 -1.73 -7.19 3.17
CA LEU A 27 -1.70 -5.74 3.40
C LEU A 27 -0.35 -5.13 3.02
N LEU A 28 0.75 -5.81 3.33
CA LEU A 28 2.09 -5.41 2.92
C LEU A 28 2.22 -5.41 1.40
N ALA A 29 1.86 -6.51 0.74
CA ALA A 29 1.87 -6.63 -0.72
C ALA A 29 1.02 -5.54 -1.38
N GLY A 30 -0.18 -5.28 -0.85
CA GLY A 30 -1.05 -4.21 -1.32
C GLY A 30 -0.48 -2.80 -1.12
N THR A 31 0.36 -2.60 -0.09
CA THR A 31 1.07 -1.33 0.13
C THR A 31 2.22 -1.17 -0.86
N LEU A 32 3.01 -2.21 -1.08
CA LEU A 32 4.08 -2.23 -2.08
C LEU A 32 3.53 -2.02 -3.49
N ALA A 33 2.44 -2.70 -3.85
CA ALA A 33 1.77 -2.50 -5.14
C ALA A 33 1.30 -1.05 -5.32
N LEU A 34 0.80 -0.41 -4.26
CA LEU A 34 0.39 0.99 -4.31
C LEU A 34 1.59 1.93 -4.45
N MET A 35 2.70 1.68 -3.74
CA MET A 35 3.96 2.43 -3.88
C MET A 35 4.52 2.31 -5.30
N THR A 36 4.49 1.13 -5.89
CA THR A 36 4.89 0.91 -7.28
C THR A 36 3.96 1.64 -8.25
N GLY A 37 2.65 1.58 -8.03
CA GLY A 37 1.67 2.32 -8.83
C GLY A 37 1.86 3.83 -8.76
N HIS A 38 2.26 4.36 -7.60
CA HIS A 38 2.54 5.79 -7.41
C HIS A 38 3.69 6.27 -8.33
N ALA A 39 4.74 5.46 -8.49
CA ALA A 39 5.85 5.78 -9.40
C ALA A 39 5.41 5.82 -10.89
N GLN A 40 4.29 5.18 -11.23
CA GLN A 40 3.73 5.11 -12.58
C GLN A 40 2.53 6.06 -12.78
N ALA A 41 2.21 6.91 -11.80
CA ALA A 41 1.05 7.80 -11.86
C ALA A 41 1.18 8.81 -13.01
N CYS A 42 0.11 8.99 -13.78
CA CYS A 42 0.09 9.81 -14.99
C CYS A 42 0.07 11.33 -14.73
N CYS A 43 -0.42 11.76 -13.56
CA CYS A 43 -0.53 13.18 -13.21
C CYS A 43 -0.27 13.44 -11.72
N ASP A 44 0.04 14.69 -11.40
CA ASP A 44 0.43 15.12 -10.06
C ASP A 44 -0.70 14.94 -9.03
N SER A 45 -1.96 15.17 -9.40
CA SER A 45 -3.12 15.00 -8.52
C SER A 45 -3.33 13.54 -8.11
N HIS A 46 -3.21 12.60 -9.05
CA HIS A 46 -3.25 11.17 -8.73
C HIS A 46 -2.04 10.75 -7.90
N ARG A 47 -0.86 11.27 -8.22
CA ARG A 47 0.37 10.99 -7.47
C ARG A 47 0.23 11.44 -6.02
N GLU A 48 -0.30 12.64 -5.77
CA GLU A 48 -0.55 13.17 -4.44
C GLU A 48 -1.60 12.35 -3.66
N ALA A 49 -2.74 12.04 -4.29
CA ALA A 49 -3.78 11.20 -3.67
C ALA A 49 -3.25 9.81 -3.29
N MET A 50 -2.41 9.21 -4.14
CA MET A 50 -1.75 7.94 -3.85
C MET A 50 -0.73 8.06 -2.72
N ALA A 51 0.06 9.14 -2.66
CA ALA A 51 1.01 9.39 -1.58
C ALA A 51 0.31 9.44 -0.21
N ARG A 52 -0.79 10.19 -0.12
CA ARG A 52 -1.63 10.24 1.10
C ARG A 52 -2.15 8.86 1.49
N LYS A 53 -2.61 8.07 0.52
CA LYS A 53 -3.08 6.70 0.75
C LYS A 53 -1.97 5.75 1.21
N ILE A 54 -0.74 5.92 0.71
CA ILE A 54 0.43 5.15 1.15
C ILE A 54 0.73 5.45 2.61
N VAL A 55 0.72 6.72 3.02
CA VAL A 55 0.94 7.13 4.42
C VAL A 55 -0.07 6.44 5.35
N VAL A 56 -1.38 6.57 5.07
CA VAL A 56 -2.41 5.92 5.89
C VAL A 56 -2.22 4.39 5.95
N ARG A 57 -1.91 3.75 4.81
CA ARG A 57 -1.68 2.29 4.80
C ARG A 57 -0.46 1.87 5.61
N LEU A 58 0.64 2.61 5.54
CA LEU A 58 1.84 2.34 6.35
C LEU A 58 1.57 2.50 7.84
N GLN A 59 0.76 3.49 8.23
CA GLN A 59 0.33 3.67 9.61
C GLN A 59 -0.48 2.47 10.10
N CYS A 60 -1.50 2.05 9.35
CA CYS A 60 -2.33 0.89 9.69
C CYS A 60 -1.52 -0.41 9.71
N LEU A 61 -0.55 -0.56 8.80
CA LEU A 61 0.31 -1.74 8.71
C LEU A 61 1.23 -1.85 9.92
N GLY A 62 1.76 -0.73 10.43
CA GLY A 62 2.58 -0.69 11.63
C GLY A 62 1.85 -1.15 12.91
N GLN A 63 0.52 -1.13 12.92
CA GLN A 63 -0.32 -1.59 14.02
C GLN A 63 -0.67 -3.07 13.94
N GLN A 64 -0.46 -3.75 12.80
CA GLN A 64 -0.87 -5.15 12.63
C GLN A 64 -0.07 -6.09 13.55
N PRO A 65 -0.72 -7.08 14.21
CA PRO A 65 -0.01 -8.17 14.85
C PRO A 65 0.73 -9.01 13.79
N GLY A 66 1.81 -9.70 14.18
CA GLY A 66 2.58 -10.56 13.26
C GLY A 66 3.86 -9.96 12.67
N PHE A 67 4.06 -8.64 12.72
CA PHE A 67 5.34 -8.04 12.31
C PHE A 67 6.37 -8.01 13.44
N THR A 68 7.62 -8.35 13.09
CA THR A 68 8.77 -8.24 14.00
C THR A 68 9.02 -6.79 14.40
N PRO A 69 9.63 -6.53 15.58
CA PRO A 69 9.94 -5.16 16.02
C PRO A 69 10.82 -4.39 15.03
N HIS A 70 11.76 -5.08 14.38
CA HIS A 70 12.62 -4.49 13.37
C HIS A 70 11.81 -4.05 12.14
N PHE A 71 10.90 -4.89 11.67
CA PHE A 71 10.03 -4.56 10.54
C PHE A 71 9.12 -3.36 10.83
N ARG A 72 8.56 -3.27 12.05
CA ARG A 72 7.79 -2.11 12.49
C ARG A 72 8.61 -0.82 12.48
N THR A 73 9.88 -0.89 12.90
CA THR A 73 10.79 0.26 12.84
C THR A 73 11.02 0.70 11.39
N MET A 74 11.22 -0.25 10.47
CA MET A 74 11.33 0.07 9.04
C MET A 74 10.05 0.71 8.51
N LEU A 75 8.87 0.19 8.86
CA LEU A 75 7.58 0.78 8.46
C LEU A 75 7.40 2.20 9.00
N ALA A 76 7.81 2.46 10.24
CA ALA A 76 7.75 3.80 10.84
C ALA A 76 8.68 4.79 10.11
N ASN A 77 9.90 4.36 9.77
CA ASN A 77 10.84 5.18 8.98
C ASN A 77 10.28 5.47 7.59
N LEU A 78 9.70 4.45 6.94
CA LEU A 78 9.09 4.57 5.63
C LEU A 78 7.90 5.54 5.69
N HIS A 79 7.02 5.39 6.68
CA HIS A 79 5.90 6.30 6.94
C HIS A 79 6.35 7.76 7.04
N GLY A 80 7.38 8.04 7.86
CA GLY A 80 7.95 9.38 7.99
C GLY A 80 8.55 9.93 6.68
N CYS A 81 9.16 9.07 5.86
CA CYS A 81 9.64 9.45 4.53
C CYS A 81 8.48 9.87 3.62
N TRP A 82 7.41 9.08 3.57
CA TRP A 82 6.24 9.36 2.75
C TRP A 82 5.44 10.57 3.24
N MET A 83 5.37 10.82 4.55
CA MET A 83 4.77 12.06 5.08
C MET A 83 5.49 13.31 4.55
N ARG A 84 6.83 13.32 4.62
CA ARG A 84 7.64 14.43 4.08
C ARG A 84 7.45 14.58 2.57
N GLN A 85 7.44 13.46 1.84
CA GLN A 85 7.25 13.48 0.39
C GLN A 85 5.86 13.97 -0.02
N ALA A 86 4.82 13.61 0.73
CA ALA A 86 3.46 14.03 0.50
C ALA A 86 3.19 15.47 0.99
N GLY A 87 4.17 16.15 1.57
CA GLY A 87 3.97 17.47 2.19
C GLY A 87 3.03 17.44 3.40
N ILE A 88 2.76 16.25 3.96
CA ILE A 88 1.95 16.06 5.14
C ILE A 88 2.87 16.34 6.33
N SER A 89 2.96 17.62 6.71
CA SER A 89 3.37 17.95 8.07
C SER A 89 2.28 17.42 9.00
N ASP A 90 2.66 16.78 10.09
CA ASP A 90 1.76 16.16 11.07
C ASP A 90 0.83 17.22 11.68
N LEU A 91 -0.23 17.54 10.95
CA LEU A 91 -1.44 18.15 11.46
C LEU A 91 -2.42 16.98 11.54
N VAL A 92 -2.41 16.33 12.70
CA VAL A 92 -3.56 15.61 13.24
C VAL A 92 -4.77 16.54 13.13
N ASP A 93 -5.50 16.47 12.00
CA ASP A 93 -6.94 16.72 11.84
C ASP A 93 -7.28 16.81 10.34
N ALA A 94 -7.58 15.67 9.71
CA ALA A 94 -8.32 15.66 8.44
C ALA A 94 -8.97 14.29 8.19
N ALA A 95 -9.75 13.82 9.16
CA ALA A 95 -10.83 12.88 8.88
C ALA A 95 -11.98 13.64 8.17
N GLY A 96 -11.70 14.13 6.96
CA GLY A 96 -12.71 14.68 6.06
C GLY A 96 -13.43 13.53 5.34
N PRO A 97 -14.77 13.53 5.26
CA PRO A 97 -15.50 12.52 4.51
C PRO A 97 -15.06 12.53 3.05
N MET A 98 -14.68 11.35 2.55
CA MET A 98 -14.47 11.06 1.13
C MET A 98 -15.59 11.68 0.26
N PRO A 99 -15.29 12.46 -0.79
CA PRO A 99 -16.26 12.71 -1.84
C PRO A 99 -16.45 11.43 -2.65
N VAL A 100 -17.67 10.90 -2.62
CA VAL A 100 -18.13 9.86 -3.55
C VAL A 100 -18.06 10.39 -4.99
N PRO A 101 -17.39 9.71 -5.93
CA PRO A 101 -17.45 10.11 -7.34
C PRO A 101 -18.80 9.68 -7.92
N THR A 102 -19.73 10.62 -8.03
CA THR A 102 -20.91 10.46 -8.89
C THR A 102 -20.45 10.47 -10.35
N ALA A 103 -20.68 9.35 -11.01
CA ALA A 103 -20.50 9.19 -12.44
C ALA A 103 -21.38 10.17 -13.21
N ALA A 104 -20.75 11.00 -14.05
CA ALA A 104 -21.41 11.66 -15.17
C ALA A 104 -20.47 11.57 -16.37
N ALA A 105 -20.82 10.67 -17.29
CA ALA A 105 -20.20 10.55 -18.59
C ALA A 105 -20.62 11.72 -19.49
N THR A 106 -19.68 12.36 -20.16
CA THR A 106 -19.87 12.78 -21.56
C THR A 106 -18.52 12.94 -22.26
N ALA A 107 -18.46 12.43 -23.48
CA ALA A 107 -17.30 12.36 -24.37
C ALA A 107 -16.70 13.73 -24.73
N THR A 108 -15.42 13.73 -25.10
CA THR A 108 -14.91 14.15 -26.43
C THR A 108 -13.40 14.36 -26.35
N ALA A 109 -12.65 13.56 -27.10
CA ALA A 109 -11.22 13.79 -27.33
C ALA A 109 -10.99 15.08 -28.13
N PRO A 110 -9.91 15.83 -27.85
CA PRO A 110 -8.97 16.06 -28.95
C PRO A 110 -7.49 15.99 -28.53
N ALA A 111 -6.69 15.55 -29.51
CA ALA A 111 -5.28 15.87 -29.77
C ALA A 111 -4.30 15.92 -28.58
N ALA A 112 -3.44 14.90 -28.53
CA ALA A 112 -2.27 14.81 -27.68
C ALA A 112 -1.30 15.98 -27.88
N PRO A 113 -0.88 16.68 -26.81
CA PRO A 113 0.40 17.37 -26.78
C PRO A 113 1.52 16.39 -26.38
N ALA A 114 2.68 16.58 -27.01
CA ALA A 114 3.89 15.79 -26.85
C ALA A 114 4.27 15.57 -25.37
N ARG A 115 4.52 14.31 -25.02
CA ARG A 115 4.98 13.84 -23.71
C ARG A 115 6.27 14.59 -23.32
N PRO A 116 6.37 15.24 -22.15
CA PRO A 116 7.66 15.67 -21.63
C PRO A 116 8.53 14.43 -21.34
N PRO A 117 9.87 14.55 -21.40
CA PRO A 117 10.77 13.44 -21.21
C PRO A 117 10.54 12.81 -19.84
N GLN A 118 10.09 11.56 -19.82
CA GLN A 118 10.08 10.77 -18.61
C GLN A 118 11.54 10.59 -18.20
N VAL A 119 11.91 11.17 -17.05
CA VAL A 119 13.19 10.93 -16.40
C VAL A 119 13.25 9.44 -16.10
N LEU A 120 13.94 8.71 -16.97
CA LEU A 120 14.32 7.32 -16.78
C LEU A 120 15.17 7.29 -15.50
N TRP A 121 14.61 6.74 -14.43
CA TRP A 121 15.31 6.42 -13.17
C TRP A 121 16.31 5.25 -13.35
N HIS A 122 16.95 5.20 -14.51
CA HIS A 122 18.08 4.34 -14.82
C HIS A 122 19.21 5.24 -15.31
N VAL A 123 19.87 5.95 -14.38
CA VAL A 123 21.30 6.17 -14.56
C VAL A 123 21.91 4.79 -14.29
N ALA A 124 22.22 4.06 -15.36
CA ALA A 124 23.05 2.86 -15.26
C ALA A 124 24.34 3.26 -14.53
N PRO A 125 24.90 2.45 -13.61
CA PRO A 125 26.21 2.74 -13.07
C PRO A 125 27.21 2.72 -14.23
N GLU A 126 27.61 3.91 -14.66
CA GLU A 126 28.64 4.17 -15.66
C GLU A 126 29.88 3.35 -15.27
N ALA A 127 30.45 2.64 -16.24
CA ALA A 127 31.55 1.70 -16.07
C ALA A 127 32.71 2.28 -15.24
N VAL A 128 33.04 1.62 -14.13
CA VAL A 128 34.38 1.71 -13.54
C VAL A 128 35.24 0.66 -14.24
N GLN A 129 35.87 1.16 -15.31
CA GLN A 129 37.13 0.75 -15.96
C GLN A 129 37.23 -0.65 -16.59
#